data_AF-A0A392QX26-F1
#
_entry.id   AF-A0A392QX26-F1
#
_cell.length_a   1.000
_cell.length_b   1.000
_cell.length_c   1.000
_cell.angle_alpha   90.00
_cell.angle_beta   90.00
_cell.angle_gamma   90.00
#
_symmetry.space_group_name_H-M   'P 1'
#
loop_
_entity.id
_entity.type
_entity.pdbx_description
1 polymer ?
#
loop_
_entity_poly.entity_id
_entity_poly.type
_entity_poly.pdbx_seq_one_letter_code
_entity_poly.pdbx_strand_id
1 'polypeptide(L)'
;EKETVEVCSGLVFGVQRVESEGDCWKWREEEYSVKEAYQLLIEDKEEEEEEEEDQDWYKEVWNQLIPSNMSTLAWRLFYKRLPTKENLIKRGVVLNSSVLCVGGCGGIESEDHLFFNCPMMGSVWRELVRWVGIPVVLAEGGPAHLSIWLNF
;
A
#
# COMPACT_ATOMS: atom_id res chain seq x y z
N GLU A 1 22.12 -24.09 -17.25
CA GLU A 1 22.22 -24.93 -16.03
C GLU A 1 23.64 -25.08 -15.51
N LYS A 2 24.66 -25.31 -16.35
CA LYS A 2 26.08 -25.38 -15.89
C LYS A 2 26.64 -24.02 -15.45
N GLU A 3 26.28 -22.95 -16.17
CA GLU A 3 26.76 -21.58 -15.91
C GLU A 3 26.22 -21.00 -14.58
N THR A 4 24.98 -21.34 -14.21
CA THR A 4 24.36 -20.90 -12.95
C THR A 4 24.97 -21.60 -11.73
N VAL A 5 25.48 -22.82 -11.88
CA VAL A 5 26.15 -23.57 -10.80
C VAL A 5 27.55 -23.03 -10.55
N GLU A 6 28.27 -22.56 -11.58
CA GLU A 6 29.57 -21.91 -11.44
C GLU A 6 29.48 -20.53 -10.77
N VAL A 7 28.44 -19.75 -11.06
CA VAL A 7 28.19 -18.46 -10.39
C VAL A 7 27.91 -18.67 -8.90
N CYS A 8 27.05 -19.63 -8.55
CA CYS A 8 26.77 -19.95 -7.14
C CYS A 8 28.02 -20.53 -6.43
N SER A 9 28.82 -21.33 -7.12
CA SER A 9 30.12 -21.82 -6.63
C SER A 9 31.06 -20.66 -6.29
N GLY A 10 31.28 -19.71 -7.21
CA GLY A 10 32.15 -18.55 -6.98
C GLY A 10 31.72 -17.65 -5.81
N LEU A 11 30.41 -17.51 -5.58
CA LEU A 11 29.85 -16.79 -4.43
C LEU A 11 30.05 -17.52 -3.10
N VAL A 12 30.00 -18.85 -3.11
CA VAL A 12 30.12 -19.69 -1.91
C VAL A 12 31.59 -19.92 -1.51
N PHE A 13 32.51 -20.03 -2.48
CA PHE A 13 33.93 -20.28 -2.22
C PHE A 13 34.73 -19.03 -1.81
N GLY A 14 34.14 -17.83 -1.88
CA GLY A 14 34.71 -16.61 -1.29
C GLY A 14 34.47 -16.47 0.23
N VAL A 15 33.70 -17.38 0.83
CA VAL A 15 33.37 -17.35 2.26
C VAL A 15 34.50 -17.99 3.06
N GLN A 16 35.35 -17.17 3.68
CA GLN A 16 36.35 -17.63 4.63
C GLN A 16 35.67 -17.84 5.98
N ARG A 17 35.46 -19.09 6.38
CA ARG A 17 34.86 -19.44 7.67
C ARG A 17 35.89 -19.16 8.78
N VAL A 18 35.62 -18.16 9.61
CA VAL A 18 36.42 -17.83 10.79
C VAL A 18 35.81 -18.53 12.00
N GLU A 19 36.51 -19.52 12.55
CA GLU A 19 36.00 -20.38 13.65
C GLU A 19 36.17 -19.76 15.05
N SER A 20 36.68 -18.53 15.17
CA SER A 20 36.99 -17.88 16.46
C SER A 20 35.97 -16.86 16.95
N GLU A 21 34.96 -16.50 16.15
CA GLU A 21 33.93 -15.51 16.50
C GLU A 21 32.53 -16.11 16.31
N GLY A 22 31.55 -15.60 17.06
CA GLY A 22 30.15 -16.02 16.88
C GLY A 22 29.62 -15.61 15.50
N ASP A 23 28.57 -16.30 15.04
CA ASP A 23 27.95 -16.00 13.75
C ASP A 23 27.42 -14.55 13.71
N CYS A 24 27.96 -13.72 12.81
CA CYS A 24 27.51 -12.36 12.55
C CYS A 24 27.23 -12.14 11.06
N TRP A 25 26.28 -11.25 10.75
CA TRP A 25 26.09 -10.76 9.39
C TRP A 25 27.12 -9.67 9.14
N LYS A 26 27.76 -9.64 7.96
CA LYS A 26 28.69 -8.58 7.58
C LYS A 26 28.22 -7.90 6.30
N TRP A 27 28.34 -6.58 6.24
CA TRP A 27 28.14 -5.80 5.04
C TRP A 27 29.47 -5.10 4.71
N ARG A 28 30.13 -5.52 3.63
CA ARG A 28 31.53 -5.21 3.35
C ARG A 28 32.45 -5.76 4.46
N GLU A 29 33.30 -4.91 5.04
CA GLU A 29 34.25 -5.27 6.11
C GLU A 29 33.69 -5.03 7.52
N GLU A 30 32.48 -4.49 7.62
CA GLU A 30 31.83 -4.13 8.88
C GLU A 30 30.75 -5.13 9.27
N GLU A 31 30.51 -5.25 10.58
CA GLU A 31 29.41 -6.05 11.10
C GLU A 31 28.08 -5.36 10.78
N TYR A 32 27.15 -6.11 10.20
CA TYR A 32 25.83 -5.62 9.87
C TYR A 32 24.92 -5.66 11.09
N SER A 33 24.40 -4.49 11.47
CA SER A 33 23.33 -4.36 12.45
C SER A 33 22.04 -3.87 11.79
N VAL A 34 20.94 -4.57 12.05
CA VAL A 34 19.60 -4.12 11.63
C VAL A 34 19.30 -2.71 12.19
N LYS A 35 19.80 -2.40 13.39
CA LYS A 35 19.62 -1.10 14.03
C LYS A 35 20.28 0.03 13.23
N GLU A 36 21.54 -0.15 12.84
CA GLU A 36 22.31 0.86 12.10
C GLU A 36 21.75 1.03 10.69
N ALA A 37 21.35 -0.06 10.03
CA ALA A 37 20.69 0.00 8.73
C ALA A 37 19.36 0.77 8.78
N TYR A 38 18.54 0.54 9.82
CA TYR A 38 17.31 1.31 10.02
C TYR A 38 17.59 2.79 10.29
N GLN A 39 18.62 3.08 11.07
CA GLN A 39 18.99 4.45 11.40
C GLN A 39 19.44 5.23 10.16
N LEU A 40 20.27 4.62 9.30
CA LEU A 40 20.63 5.20 8.00
C LEU A 40 19.40 5.45 7.13
N LEU A 41 18.46 4.50 7.04
CA LEU A 41 17.23 4.66 6.25
C LEU A 41 16.27 5.73 6.79
N ILE A 42 16.36 6.05 8.09
CA ILE A 42 15.55 7.12 8.71
C ILE A 42 16.26 8.46 8.49
N GLU A 43 17.56 8.55 8.69
CA GLU A 43 18.36 9.75 8.44
C GLU A 43 18.30 10.18 6.96
N ASP A 44 18.38 9.23 6.02
CA ASP A 44 18.24 9.47 4.57
C ASP A 44 16.83 9.99 4.20
N LYS A 45 15.81 9.62 4.99
CA LYS A 45 14.44 10.12 4.82
C LYS A 45 14.22 11.48 5.42
N GLU A 46 14.81 11.75 6.59
CA GLU A 46 14.72 13.07 7.23
C GLU A 46 15.35 14.17 6.37
N GLU A 47 16.37 13.85 5.55
CA GLU A 47 16.95 14.78 4.56
C GLU A 47 16.05 15.01 3.32
N GLU A 48 15.14 14.07 2.99
CA GLU A 48 14.15 14.21 1.90
C GLU A 48 12.80 14.79 2.39
N GLU A 49 12.49 14.68 3.69
CA GLU A 49 11.19 15.01 4.31
C GLU A 49 11.08 16.45 4.85
N GLU A 50 12.00 17.37 4.56
CA GLU A 50 11.94 18.78 5.04
C GLU A 50 10.73 19.62 4.50
N GLU A 51 9.81 19.03 3.73
CA GLU A 51 8.59 19.72 3.24
C GLU A 51 7.26 18.96 3.46
N GLU A 52 7.21 17.82 4.15
CA GLU A 52 5.93 17.18 4.50
C GLU A 52 5.48 17.61 5.91
N GLU A 53 4.61 18.62 5.98
CA GLU A 53 3.89 18.98 7.21
C GLU A 53 3.29 17.72 7.84
N ASP A 54 3.68 17.43 9.10
CA ASP A 54 3.13 16.40 9.99
C ASP A 54 1.58 16.41 9.98
N GLN A 55 0.97 15.72 9.02
CA GLN A 55 -0.48 15.62 8.93
C GLN A 55 -0.98 14.39 9.68
N ASP A 56 -1.77 14.67 10.71
CA ASP A 56 -2.38 13.74 11.65
C ASP A 56 -3.44 12.79 11.04
N TRP A 57 -3.52 12.65 9.72
CA TRP A 57 -4.53 11.82 9.06
C TRP A 57 -4.49 10.36 9.54
N TYR A 58 -3.31 9.87 9.89
CA TYR A 58 -3.13 8.53 10.41
C TYR A 58 -3.85 8.33 11.75
N LYS A 59 -4.02 9.38 12.57
CA LYS A 59 -4.79 9.31 13.83
C LYS A 59 -6.28 9.11 13.56
N GLU A 60 -6.78 9.64 12.46
CA GLU A 60 -8.17 9.44 12.04
C GLU A 60 -8.38 8.04 11.47
N VAL A 61 -7.45 7.56 10.63
CA VAL A 61 -7.53 6.22 10.05
C VAL A 61 -7.34 5.11 11.10
N TRP A 62 -6.40 5.29 12.01
CA TRP A 62 -6.06 4.31 13.06
C TRP A 62 -6.72 4.61 14.41
N ASN A 63 -7.88 5.27 14.39
CA ASN A 63 -8.68 5.51 15.58
C ASN A 63 -9.16 4.20 16.22
N GLN A 64 -9.04 4.07 17.54
CA GLN A 64 -9.43 2.86 18.30
C GLN A 64 -10.93 2.53 18.22
N LEU A 65 -11.78 3.50 17.86
CA LEU A 65 -13.21 3.30 17.65
C LEU A 65 -13.52 2.69 16.28
N ILE A 66 -12.56 2.70 15.36
CA ILE A 66 -12.70 2.12 14.03
C ILE A 66 -12.18 0.67 14.07
N PRO A 67 -12.99 -0.32 13.65
CA PRO A 67 -12.51 -1.68 13.49
C PRO A 67 -11.26 -1.74 12.60
N SER A 68 -10.25 -2.51 13.00
CA SER A 68 -8.94 -2.54 12.32
C SER A 68 -9.01 -2.95 10.84
N ASN A 69 -10.01 -3.75 10.46
CA ASN A 69 -10.29 -4.08 9.07
C ASN A 69 -10.77 -2.87 8.25
N MET A 70 -11.52 -1.95 8.85
CA MET A 70 -11.96 -0.70 8.21
C MET A 70 -10.81 0.29 8.08
N SER A 71 -9.95 0.41 9.10
CA SER A 71 -8.71 1.20 9.00
C SER A 71 -7.79 0.67 7.90
N THR A 72 -7.62 -0.65 7.81
CA THR A 72 -6.84 -1.29 6.75
C THR A 72 -7.44 -1.03 5.36
N LEU A 73 -8.77 -1.06 5.25
CA LEU A 73 -9.46 -0.75 4.00
C LEU A 73 -9.22 0.71 3.57
N ALA A 74 -9.39 1.65 4.50
CA ALA A 74 -9.17 3.08 4.27
C ALA A 74 -7.72 3.36 3.87
N TRP A 75 -6.74 2.83 4.61
CA TRP A 75 -5.33 2.94 4.24
C TRP A 75 -5.06 2.39 2.84
N ARG A 76 -5.59 1.21 2.49
CA ARG A 76 -5.42 0.66 1.14
C ARG A 76 -6.09 1.52 0.07
N LEU A 77 -7.22 2.14 0.38
CA LEU A 77 -7.93 3.04 -0.53
C LEU A 77 -7.10 4.29 -0.83
N PHE A 78 -6.56 4.94 0.21
CA PHE A 78 -5.74 6.16 0.06
C PHE A 78 -4.48 5.92 -0.77
N TYR A 79 -3.76 4.84 -0.51
CA TYR A 79 -2.50 4.54 -1.21
C TYR A 79 -2.68 3.83 -2.56
N LYS A 80 -3.90 3.78 -3.12
CA LYS A 80 -4.22 3.04 -4.36
C LYS A 80 -3.72 1.59 -4.33
N ARG A 81 -3.89 0.96 -3.16
CA ARG A 81 -3.41 -0.42 -2.91
C ARG A 81 -4.50 -1.46 -3.02
N LEU A 82 -5.75 -1.07 -3.27
CA LEU A 82 -6.83 -2.02 -3.46
C LEU A 82 -6.62 -2.84 -4.74
N PRO A 83 -7.03 -4.12 -4.75
CA PRO A 83 -6.89 -4.99 -5.91
C PRO A 83 -7.99 -4.70 -6.95
N THR A 84 -8.18 -3.44 -7.32
CA THR A 84 -9.05 -3.04 -8.42
C THR A 84 -8.48 -3.58 -9.73
N LYS A 85 -9.33 -3.86 -10.73
CA LYS A 85 -8.83 -4.34 -12.03
C LYS A 85 -7.79 -3.40 -12.64
N GLU A 86 -7.97 -2.09 -12.49
CA GLU A 86 -6.97 -1.11 -12.93
C GLU A 86 -5.61 -1.34 -12.27
N ASN A 87 -5.57 -1.49 -10.94
CA ASN A 87 -4.31 -1.71 -10.22
C ASN A 87 -3.69 -3.08 -10.47
N LEU A 88 -4.50 -4.11 -10.67
CA LEU A 88 -4.01 -5.43 -11.03
C LEU A 88 -3.27 -5.38 -12.37
N ILE A 89 -3.83 -4.70 -13.38
CA ILE A 89 -3.15 -4.48 -14.67
C ILE A 89 -1.86 -3.68 -14.49
N LYS A 90 -1.87 -2.59 -13.70
CA LYS A 90 -0.66 -1.81 -13.40
C LYS A 90 0.45 -2.66 -12.76
N ARG A 91 0.08 -3.70 -12.02
CA ARG A 91 1.02 -4.66 -11.39
C ARG A 91 1.40 -5.83 -12.30
N GLY A 92 1.03 -5.79 -13.58
CA GLY A 92 1.35 -6.83 -14.55
C GLY A 92 0.49 -8.09 -14.45
N VAL A 93 -0.63 -8.06 -13.72
CA VAL A 93 -1.56 -9.18 -13.65
C VAL A 93 -2.42 -9.20 -14.90
N VAL A 94 -2.34 -10.28 -15.67
CA VAL A 94 -3.18 -10.51 -16.85
C VAL A 94 -4.58 -10.90 -16.40
N LEU A 95 -5.58 -10.09 -16.76
CA LEU A 95 -6.98 -10.37 -16.48
C LEU A 95 -7.63 -11.06 -17.68
N ASN A 96 -8.33 -12.17 -17.44
CA ASN A 96 -9.13 -12.87 -18.46
C ASN A 96 -10.48 -12.19 -18.74
N SER A 97 -10.71 -11.01 -18.15
CA SER A 97 -11.99 -10.29 -18.21
C SER A 97 -11.74 -8.81 -18.50
N SER A 98 -12.79 -8.07 -18.86
CA SER A 98 -12.67 -6.64 -19.12
C SER A 98 -12.28 -5.87 -17.85
N VAL A 99 -11.57 -4.75 -18.04
CA VAL A 99 -11.20 -3.78 -16.98
C VAL A 99 -12.42 -3.02 -16.42
N LEU A 100 -13.60 -3.26 -16.98
CA LEU A 100 -14.82 -2.57 -16.61
C LEU A 100 -15.28 -2.98 -15.20
N CYS A 101 -15.94 -2.04 -14.53
CA CYS A 101 -16.49 -2.15 -13.19
C CYS A 101 -17.36 -3.39 -13.03
N VAL A 102 -17.10 -4.16 -11.96
CA VAL A 102 -17.91 -5.31 -11.56
C VAL A 102 -19.40 -4.98 -11.38
N GLY A 103 -19.74 -3.72 -11.08
CA GLY A 103 -21.13 -3.25 -10.99
C GLY A 103 -21.86 -3.15 -12.32
N GLY A 104 -21.20 -3.43 -13.45
CA GLY A 104 -21.83 -3.47 -14.77
C GLY A 104 -22.23 -2.09 -15.32
N CYS A 105 -21.77 -1.00 -14.72
CA CYS A 105 -22.11 0.36 -15.14
C CYS A 105 -21.26 0.89 -16.31
N GLY A 106 -20.36 0.08 -16.86
CA GLY A 106 -19.53 0.43 -18.02
C GLY A 106 -18.32 1.35 -17.74
N GLY A 107 -18.13 1.79 -16.50
CA GLY A 107 -16.91 2.53 -16.08
C GLY A 107 -15.70 1.61 -15.89
N ILE A 108 -14.49 2.18 -15.83
CA ILE A 108 -13.27 1.44 -15.44
C ILE A 108 -13.32 1.13 -13.95
N GLU A 109 -12.94 -0.09 -13.55
CA GLU A 109 -12.84 -0.44 -12.13
C GLU A 109 -11.56 0.14 -11.51
N SER A 110 -11.68 1.36 -10.98
CA SER A 110 -10.72 2.01 -10.10
C SER A 110 -11.31 2.24 -8.71
N GLU A 111 -10.49 2.59 -7.73
CA GLU A 111 -10.92 2.90 -6.37
C GLU A 111 -11.93 4.04 -6.34
N ASP A 112 -11.62 5.12 -7.06
CA ASP A 112 -12.47 6.31 -7.07
C ASP A 112 -13.81 6.00 -7.72
N HIS A 113 -13.79 5.21 -8.78
CA HIS A 113 -15.01 4.75 -9.41
C HIS A 113 -15.80 3.84 -8.47
N LEU A 114 -15.19 2.80 -7.93
CA LEU A 114 -15.89 1.79 -7.14
C LEU A 114 -16.53 2.39 -5.89
N PHE A 115 -15.83 3.26 -5.16
CA PHE A 115 -16.31 3.78 -3.89
C PHE A 115 -17.20 5.02 -4.03
N PHE A 116 -16.98 5.87 -5.04
CA PHE A 116 -17.63 7.18 -5.08
C PHE A 116 -18.43 7.47 -6.34
N ASN A 117 -17.96 7.03 -7.51
CA ASN A 117 -18.59 7.42 -8.78
C ASN A 117 -19.50 6.34 -9.40
N CYS A 118 -19.44 5.10 -8.91
CA CYS A 118 -20.20 4.00 -9.48
C CYS A 118 -21.68 4.12 -9.08
N PRO A 119 -22.63 4.24 -10.05
CA PRO A 119 -24.05 4.35 -9.73
C PRO A 119 -24.63 3.12 -9.02
N MET A 120 -24.10 1.93 -9.36
CA MET A 120 -24.47 0.68 -8.72
C MET A 120 -24.03 0.71 -7.25
N MET A 121 -22.75 0.97 -6.98
CA MET A 121 -22.24 1.00 -5.61
C MET A 121 -22.85 2.14 -4.80
N GLY A 122 -23.04 3.32 -5.39
CA GLY A 122 -23.75 4.43 -4.75
C GLY A 122 -25.16 4.06 -4.30
N SER A 123 -25.85 3.18 -5.03
CA SER A 123 -27.17 2.66 -4.62
C SER A 123 -27.05 1.74 -3.40
N VAL A 124 -26.04 0.87 -3.37
CA VAL A 124 -25.75 0.01 -2.21
C VAL A 124 -25.43 0.85 -0.97
N TRP A 125 -24.58 1.87 -1.10
CA TRP A 125 -24.25 2.77 0.00
C TRP A 125 -25.47 3.48 0.56
N ARG A 126 -26.36 3.98 -0.30
CA ARG A 126 -27.63 4.61 0.14
C ARG A 126 -28.48 3.65 0.97
N GLU A 127 -28.64 2.41 0.53
CA GLU A 127 -29.42 1.42 1.28
C GLU A 127 -28.77 1.04 2.61
N LEU A 128 -27.45 0.91 2.65
CA LEU A 128 -26.71 0.67 3.90
C LEU A 128 -26.86 1.81 4.88
N VAL A 129 -26.67 3.05 4.44
CA VAL A 129 -26.85 4.26 5.27
C VAL A 129 -28.27 4.32 5.82
N ARG A 130 -29.28 4.06 4.95
CA ARG A 130 -30.68 4.00 5.35
C ARG A 130 -30.93 2.91 6.40
N TRP A 131 -30.30 1.75 6.25
CA TRP A 131 -30.44 0.62 7.18
C TRP A 131 -29.81 0.91 8.55
N VAL A 132 -28.63 1.53 8.59
CA VAL A 132 -27.95 1.90 9.85
C VAL A 132 -28.61 3.12 10.51
N GLY A 133 -29.36 3.92 9.75
CA GLY A 133 -30.07 5.09 10.27
C GLY A 133 -29.18 6.30 10.52
N ILE A 134 -28.00 6.35 9.88
CA ILE A 134 -27.09 7.50 9.98
C ILE A 134 -27.51 8.53 8.93
N PRO A 135 -27.74 9.80 9.30
CA PRO A 135 -27.98 10.85 8.32
C PRO A 135 -26.66 11.19 7.60
N VAL A 136 -26.43 10.58 6.43
CA VAL A 136 -25.26 10.89 5.59
C VAL A 136 -25.73 11.59 4.32
N VAL A 137 -25.14 12.75 4.04
CA VAL A 137 -25.18 13.34 2.69
C VAL A 137 -24.08 12.66 1.90
N LEU A 138 -24.46 11.69 1.06
CA LEU A 138 -23.55 11.14 0.05
C LEU A 138 -23.37 12.24 -1.00
N ALA A 139 -22.49 13.19 -0.73
CA ALA A 139 -22.17 14.24 -1.69
C ALA A 139 -21.62 13.58 -2.97
N GLU A 140 -22.00 14.12 -4.13
CA GLU A 140 -21.43 13.73 -5.43
C GLU A 140 -19.90 13.91 -5.47
N GLY A 141 -19.34 14.63 -4.50
CA GLY A 141 -17.92 14.85 -4.26
C GLY A 141 -17.31 13.93 -3.20
N GLY A 142 -17.70 12.67 -3.07
CA GLY A 142 -16.90 11.68 -2.33
C GLY A 142 -15.39 11.74 -2.66
N PRO A 143 -15.00 11.93 -3.94
CA PRO A 143 -13.61 12.19 -4.32
C PRO A 143 -13.07 13.54 -3.83
N ALA A 144 -13.91 14.57 -3.65
CA ALA A 144 -13.52 15.87 -3.10
C ALA A 144 -13.30 15.80 -1.58
N HIS A 145 -14.07 14.97 -0.86
CA HIS A 145 -13.77 14.65 0.52
C HIS A 145 -12.48 13.84 0.60
N LEU A 146 -12.24 12.88 -0.31
CA LEU A 146 -10.96 12.16 -0.40
C LEU A 146 -9.79 13.03 -0.85
N SER A 147 -9.99 14.04 -1.69
CA SER A 147 -8.91 14.93 -2.16
C SER A 147 -8.41 15.86 -1.07
N ILE A 148 -9.20 16.10 -0.01
CA ILE A 148 -8.67 16.69 1.23
C ILE A 148 -7.56 15.80 1.82
N TRP A 149 -7.63 14.48 1.62
CA TRP A 149 -6.64 13.48 2.06
C TRP A 149 -5.62 13.09 0.98
N LEU A 150 -5.86 13.45 -0.29
CA LEU A 150 -5.05 13.08 -1.46
C LEU A 150 -4.42 14.30 -2.16
N ASN A 151 -4.46 15.50 -1.56
CA ASN A 151 -3.60 16.63 -1.99
C ASN A 151 -2.16 16.41 -1.47
N PHE A 152 -1.63 15.22 -1.78
CA PHE A 152 -0.27 14.74 -1.59
C PHE A 152 0.03 13.78 -2.75
#